data_AF-A0A5K0XBH4-F1
#
_entry.id   AF-A0A5K0XBH4-F1
#
_cell.length_a   1.000
_cell.length_b   1.000
_cell.length_c   1.000
_cell.angle_alpha   90.00
_cell.angle_beta   90.00
_cell.angle_gamma   90.00
#
_symmetry.space_group_name_H-M   'P 1'
#
loop_
_entity.id
_entity.type
_entity.pdbx_description
1 polymer ?
#
loop_
_entity_poly.entity_id
_entity_poly.type
_entity_poly.pdbx_seq_one_letter_code
_entity_poly.pdbx_strand_id
1 'polypeptide(L)' 'EPGKAEAELADTEKSIKTFLTYRKTGPPIFPDGLFESWSAPDTLPAWLSEEELRYYVDKFQKSGFTGGLNYYRNLNR' A
#
# COMPACT_ATOMS: atom_id res chain seq x y z
N GLU A 1 -15.52 10.66 0.89
CA GLU A 1 -15.04 10.83 -0.50
C GLU A 1 -13.61 10.33 -0.58
N PRO A 2 -13.15 9.81 -1.74
CA PRO A 2 -11.76 9.45 -1.97
C PRO A 2 -10.87 10.69 -1.77
N GLY A 3 -9.80 10.57 -0.98
CA GLY A 3 -8.83 11.64 -0.74
C GLY A 3 -7.54 11.47 -1.54
N LYS A 4 -6.54 12.32 -1.26
CA LYS A 4 -5.21 12.26 -1.89
C LYS A 4 -4.56 10.89 -1.74
N ALA A 5 -4.69 10.26 -0.57
CA ALA A 5 -4.11 8.95 -0.29
C ALA A 5 -4.72 7.83 -1.16
N GLU A 6 -6.04 7.83 -1.38
CA GLU A 6 -6.72 6.88 -2.25
C GLU A 6 -6.29 7.03 -3.72
N ALA A 7 -6.03 8.27 -4.17
CA ALA A 7 -5.54 8.53 -5.52
C ALA A 7 -4.11 7.99 -5.73
N GLU A 8 -3.24 8.15 -4.73
CA GLU A 8 -1.87 7.62 -4.75
C GLU A 8 -1.82 6.08 -4.67
N LEU A 9 -2.88 5.45 -4.15
CA LEU A 9 -3.05 4.00 -4.02
C LEU A 9 -3.80 3.33 -5.19
N ALA A 10 -4.14 4.10 -6.23
CA ALA A 10 -4.98 3.62 -7.33
C ALA A 10 -4.38 2.38 -8.05
N ASP A 11 -3.05 2.34 -8.20
CA ASP A 11 -2.35 1.13 -8.63
C ASP A 11 -2.24 0.15 -7.46
N THR A 12 -3.25 -0.70 -7.33
CA THR A 12 -3.39 -1.61 -6.19
C THR A 12 -2.26 -2.64 -6.13
N GLU A 13 -1.82 -3.18 -7.27
CA GLU A 13 -0.76 -4.18 -7.32
C GLU A 13 0.56 -3.58 -6.87
N LYS A 14 0.96 -2.45 -7.48
CA LYS A 14 2.17 -1.74 -7.07
C LYS A 14 2.10 -1.32 -5.61
N SER A 15 0.97 -0.81 -5.15
CA SER A 15 0.78 -0.35 -3.77
C SER A 15 0.95 -1.47 -2.76
N ILE A 16 0.24 -2.59 -2.95
CA ILE A 16 0.32 -3.75 -2.06
C ILE A 16 1.73 -4.36 -2.10
N LYS A 17 2.29 -4.57 -3.29
CA LYS A 17 3.65 -5.10 -3.45
C LYS A 17 4.66 -4.21 -2.74
N THR A 18 4.61 -2.90 -2.96
CA THR A 18 5.53 -1.94 -2.35
C THR A 18 5.38 -1.90 -0.83
N PHE A 19 4.15 -1.88 -0.32
CA PHE A 19 3.88 -1.85 1.12
C PHE A 19 4.39 -3.11 1.83
N LEU A 20 4.07 -4.30 1.30
CA LEU A 20 4.48 -5.57 1.87
C LEU A 20 5.99 -5.76 1.80
N THR A 21 6.65 -5.27 0.76
CA THR A 21 8.10 -5.44 0.55
C THR A 21 8.94 -4.28 1.08
N TYR A 22 8.33 -3.26 1.70
CA TYR A 22 9.07 -2.12 2.24
C TYR A 22 9.97 -2.54 3.42
N ARG A 23 11.28 -2.40 3.26
CA ARG A 23 12.29 -2.80 4.26
C ARG A 23 13.18 -1.67 4.75
N LYS A 24 12.92 -0.41 4.36
CA LYS A 24 13.75 0.72 4.80
C LYS A 24 13.52 0.95 6.30
N THR A 25 14.54 0.65 7.09
CA THR A 25 14.52 0.86 8.54
C THR A 25 14.75 2.34 8.82
N GLY A 26 13.71 3.03 9.29
CA GLY A 26 13.75 4.46 9.60
C GLY A 26 12.34 5.03 9.68
N PRO A 27 12.18 6.28 10.15
CA PRO A 27 10.88 6.93 10.11
C PRO A 27 10.40 7.03 8.65
N PRO A 28 9.14 6.67 8.36
CA PRO A 28 8.61 6.77 7.02
C PRO A 28 8.42 8.26 6.69
N ILE A 29 9.31 8.78 5.84
CA ILE A 29 9.22 10.15 5.33
C ILE A 29 8.58 10.08 3.94
N PHE A 30 7.47 10.80 3.77
CA PHE A 30 6.70 10.89 2.52
C PHE A 30 6.81 12.32 1.98
N PRO A 31 7.90 12.66 1.26
CA PRO A 31 8.18 14.04 0.90
C PRO A 31 7.11 14.63 -0.03
N ASP A 32 6.56 13.87 -0.98
CA ASP A 32 5.52 14.36 -1.91
C ASP A 32 4.43 13.34 -2.31
N GLY A 33 4.53 12.10 -1.81
CA GLY A 33 3.55 11.03 -2.02
C GLY A 33 3.89 9.77 -1.22
N LEU A 34 2.89 8.92 -0.97
CA LEU A 34 2.98 7.71 -0.15
C LEU A 34 4.00 6.70 -0.71
N PHE A 35 4.13 6.59 -2.04
CA PHE A 35 4.94 5.54 -2.68
C PHE A 35 5.89 6.02 -3.78
N GLU A 36 5.92 7.31 -4.14
CA GLU A 36 6.77 7.77 -5.26
C GLU A 36 8.25 7.46 -5.08
N SER A 37 8.74 7.46 -3.83
CA SER A 37 10.13 7.12 -3.51
C SER A 37 10.36 5.64 -3.18
N TRP A 38 9.30 4.83 -3.19
CA TRP A 38 9.35 3.43 -2.78
C TRP A 38 9.19 2.53 -4.00
N SER A 39 10.27 1.88 -4.41
CA SER A 39 10.23 0.85 -5.46
C SER A 39 10.08 -0.53 -4.83
N ALA A 40 9.05 -1.27 -5.22
CA ALA A 40 8.98 -2.69 -4.96
C ALA A 40 10.20 -3.41 -5.59
N PRO A 41 10.74 -4.47 -4.96
CA PRO A 41 11.80 -5.26 -5.55
C PRO A 41 11.29 -6.02 -6.79
N ASP A 42 12.18 -6.27 -7.74
CA ASP A 42 11.86 -7.04 -8.95
C ASP A 42 11.36 -8.44 -8.59
N THR A 43 12.05 -9.10 -7.65
CA THR A 43 11.72 -10.43 -7.13
C THR A 43 11.06 -10.36 -5.76
N LEU A 44 10.04 -11.18 -5.54
CA LEU A 44 9.39 -11.27 -4.23
C LEU A 44 10.31 -11.90 -3.18
N PRO A 45 10.24 -11.43 -1.93
CA PRO A 45 10.97 -12.03 -0.82
C PRO A 45 10.37 -13.40 -0.43
N ALA A 46 11.18 -14.29 0.15
CA ALA A 46 10.80 -15.68 0.41
C ALA A 46 9.57 -15.90 1.33
N TRP A 47 9.14 -14.88 2.09
CA TRP A 47 7.96 -14.96 2.95
C TRP A 47 6.65 -14.55 2.25
N LEU A 48 6.73 -14.02 1.02
CA LEU A 48 5.59 -13.56 0.26
C LEU A 48 5.57 -14.25 -1.10
N SER A 49 4.68 -15.21 -1.27
CA SER A 49 4.46 -15.87 -2.55
C SER A 49 3.65 -15.00 -3.52
N GLU A 50 3.72 -15.31 -4.82
CA GLU A 50 2.89 -14.67 -5.85
C GLU A 50 1.39 -14.88 -5.62
N GLU A 51 1.00 -16.05 -5.09
CA GLU A 51 -0.39 -16.36 -4.80
C GLU A 51 -0.93 -15.50 -3.65
N GLU A 52 -0.16 -15.34 -2.57
CA GLU A 52 -0.50 -14.47 -1.46
C GLU A 52 -0.58 -13.01 -1.90
N LEU A 53 0.37 -12.53 -2.70
CA LEU A 53 0.33 -11.17 -3.25
C LEU A 53 -0.97 -10.96 -4.05
N ARG A 54 -1.29 -11.87 -4.98
CA ARG A 54 -2.51 -11.79 -5.80
C ARG A 54 -3.77 -11.82 -4.96
N TYR A 55 -3.80 -12.62 -3.89
CA TYR A 55 -4.92 -12.65 -2.96
C TYR A 55 -5.20 -11.26 -2.38
N TYR A 56 -4.17 -10.58 -1.85
CA TYR A 56 -4.33 -9.22 -1.32
C TYR A 56 -4.76 -8.23 -2.41
N VAL A 57 -4.16 -8.30 -3.60
CA VAL A 57 -4.51 -7.42 -4.72
C VAL A 57 -5.99 -7.57 -5.10
N ASP A 58 -6.50 -8.79 -5.29
CA ASP A 58 -7.91 -9.03 -5.63
C ASP A 58 -8.87 -8.48 -4.55
N LYS A 59 -8.51 -8.65 -3.27
CA LYS A 59 -9.31 -8.11 -2.16
C LYS A 59 -9.36 -6.59 -2.19
N PHE A 60 -8.22 -5.92 -2.31
CA PHE A 60 -8.15 -4.46 -2.30
C PHE A 60 -8.67 -3.83 -3.59
N GLN A 61 -8.60 -4.50 -4.75
CA GLN A 61 -9.25 -4.05 -5.97
C GLN A 61 -10.78 -4.01 -5.83
N LYS A 62 -11.36 -4.98 -5.11
CA LYS A 62 -12.81 -5.05 -4.85
C LYS A 62 -13.25 -4.08 -3.75
N SER A 63 -12.50 -3.97 -2.66
CA SER A 63 -12.90 -3.15 -1.51
C SER A 63 -12.46 -1.69 -1.60
N GLY A 64 -11.41 -1.40 -2.35
CA GLY A 64 -10.66 -0.15 -2.26
C GLY A 64 -9.95 0.02 -0.90
N PHE A 65 -9.30 1.17 -0.73
CA PHE A 65 -8.53 1.52 0.48
C PHE A 65 -9.26 2.46 1.45
N THR A 66 -10.34 3.10 1.00
CA THR A 66 -11.06 4.15 1.76
C THR A 66 -11.51 3.69 3.14
N GLY A 67 -12.02 2.46 3.27
CA GLY A 67 -12.49 1.91 4.55
C GLY A 67 -11.37 1.81 5.58
N GLY A 68 -10.22 1.23 5.19
CA GLY A 68 -9.05 1.11 6.05
C GLY A 68 -8.46 2.48 6.41
N LEU A 69 -8.36 3.40 5.44
CA LEU A 69 -7.85 4.75 5.71
C LEU A 69 -8.76 5.56 6.65
N ASN A 70 -10.08 5.38 6.53
CA ASN A 70 -11.04 6.04 7.42
C ASN A 70 -10.88 5.63 8.89
N TYR A 71 -10.41 4.41 9.17
CA TYR A 71 -10.07 4.01 10.54
C TYR A 71 -9.02 4.96 11.14
N TYR A 72 -7.94 5.23 10.41
CA TYR A 72 -6.87 6.11 10.86
C TYR A 72 -7.29 7.59 10.93
N ARG A 73 -8.17 8.05 10.03
CA ARG A 73 -8.70 9.42 10.05
C ARG A 73 -9.52 9.74 11.31
N ASN A 74 -10.04 8.72 11.99
CA ASN A 74 -10.87 8.89 13.18
C ASN A 74 -10.12 8.54 14.49
N LEU A 75 -8.81 8.28 14.47
CA LEU A 75 -8.07 7.91 15.68
C LEU A 75 -7.99 9.03 16.74
N ASN A 76 -8.05 10.29 16.31
CA ASN A 76 -7.98 11.46 17.18
C ASN A 76 -9.33 12.20 17.30
N ARG A 77 -10.43 11.55 16.90
CA ARG A 77 -11.78 12.13 16.96
C ARG A 77 -12.55 11.65 18.17
#